data_AF-A0A838JM37-F1
#
_entry.id   AF-A0A838JM37-F1
#
_cell.length_a   1.000
_cell.length_b   1.000
_cell.length_c   1.000
_cell.angle_alpha   90.00
_cell.angle_beta   90.00
_cell.angle_gamma   90.00
#
_symmetry.space_group_name_H-M   'P 1'
#
loop_
_entity.id
_entity.type
_entity.pdbx_description
1 polymer ?
#
loop_
_entity_poly.entity_id
_entity_poly.type
_entity_poly.pdbx_seq_one_letter_code
_entity_poly.pdbx_strand_id
1 'polypeptide(L)' 'MKFLIDNLMLVGLFLISGAMLLWPLITKLMGGAGEIGTLEATRLINSNALVLDVRDANEFSTGHLLNARHIPYAELNKR' A
#
# COMPACT_ATOMS: atom_id res chain seq x y z
N MET A 1 -30.03 22.78 15.70
CA MET A 1 -28.93 22.99 16.67
C MET A 1 -29.05 22.11 17.90
N LYS A 2 -30.20 22.09 18.61
CA LYS A 2 -30.38 21.29 19.83
C LYS A 2 -29.98 19.81 19.71
N PHE A 3 -30.41 19.11 18.65
CA PHE A 3 -30.03 17.71 18.42
C PHE A 3 -28.51 17.47 18.36
N LEU A 4 -27.75 18.34 17.70
CA LEU A 4 -26.29 18.21 17.56
C LEU A 4 -25.57 18.39 18.90
N ILE A 5 -26.06 19.34 19.71
CA ILE A 5 -25.52 19.63 21.05
C ILE A 5 -25.86 18.49 22.01
N ASP A 6 -27.11 18.02 21.97
CA ASP A 6 -27.60 16.95 22.85
C ASP A 6 -26.99 15.57 22.49
N ASN A 7 -26.49 15.39 21.26
CA ASN A 7 -25.96 14.11 20.76
C ASN A 7 -24.53 14.22 20.24
N LEU A 8 -23.71 15.09 20.86
CA LEU A 8 -22.37 15.39 20.37
C LEU A 8 -21.49 14.13 20.23
N MET A 9 -21.63 13.15 21.12
CA MET A 9 -20.90 11.87 21.01
C MET A 9 -21.31 11.05 19.78
N LEU A 10 -22.59 10.98 19.45
CA LEU A 10 -23.08 10.23 18.28
C LEU A 10 -22.64 10.91 16.98
N VAL A 11 -22.67 12.25 16.95
CA VAL A 11 -22.16 13.03 15.83
C VAL A 11 -20.65 12.82 15.67
N GLY A 12 -19.89 12.86 16.77
CA GLY A 12 -18.45 12.59 16.76
C GLY A 12 -18.13 11.18 16.26
N LEU A 13 -18.86 10.17 16.74
CA LEU A 13 -18.71 8.79 16.28
C LEU A 13 -18.99 8.67 14.79
N PHE A 14 -20.09 9.25 14.30
CA PHE A 14 -20.43 9.25 12.88
C PHE A 14 -19.32 9.88 12.02
N LEU A 15 -18.78 11.02 12.44
CA LEU A 15 -17.72 11.71 11.70
C LEU A 15 -16.40 10.92 11.71
N ILE A 16 -15.99 10.38 12.85
CA ILE A 16 -14.77 9.57 12.97
C ILE A 16 -14.90 8.29 12.13
N SER A 17 -16.03 7.59 12.23
CA SER A 17 -16.28 6.38 11.45
C SER A 17 -16.34 6.69 9.95
N GLY A 18 -16.97 7.78 9.55
CA GLY A 18 -16.97 8.23 8.15
C GLY A 18 -15.57 8.57 7.64
N ALA A 19 -14.76 9.27 8.44
CA ALA A 19 -13.39 9.58 8.11
C ALA A 19 -12.52 8.31 7.99
N MET A 20 -12.66 7.36 8.93
CA MET A 20 -11.96 6.08 8.88
C MET A 20 -12.38 5.22 7.69
N LEU A 21 -13.65 5.26 7.29
CA LEU A 21 -14.13 4.55 6.10
C LEU A 21 -13.49 5.10 4.82
N LEU A 22 -13.29 6.41 4.75
CA LEU A 22 -12.64 7.07 3.61
C LEU A 22 -11.11 7.01 3.66
N TRP A 23 -10.54 6.67 4.82
CA TRP A 23 -9.09 6.66 5.05
C TRP A 23 -8.30 5.85 4.00
N PRO A 24 -8.66 4.59 3.66
CA PRO A 24 -7.92 3.80 2.67
C PRO A 24 -7.92 4.40 1.27
N LEU A 25 -9.02 5.07 0.90
CA LEU A 25 -9.15 5.75 -0.39
C LEU A 25 -8.23 6.98 -0.45
N ILE A 26 -8.22 7.77 0.62
CA ILE A 26 -7.34 8.94 0.75
C ILE A 26 -5.88 8.51 0.74
N THR A 27 -5.49 7.45 1.47
CA THR A 27 -4.12 6.94 1.45
C THR A 27 -3.70 6.45 0.06
N LYS A 28 -4.60 5.79 -0.68
CA LYS A 28 -4.36 5.36 -2.06
C LYS A 28 -4.15 6.55 -3.01
N LEU A 29 -4.89 7.65 -2.80
CA LEU A 29 -4.79 8.87 -3.60
C LEU A 29 -3.57 9.73 -3.26
N MET A 30 -3.17 9.80 -1.97
CA MET A 30 -2.12 10.71 -1.51
C MET A 30 -0.70 10.16 -1.65
N GLY A 31 -0.50 8.85 -1.78
CA GLY A 31 0.85 8.32 -1.90
C GLY A 31 0.95 6.82 -1.74
N GLY A 32 1.14 6.14 -2.86
CA GLY A 32 1.62 4.78 -2.98
C GLY A 32 2.19 4.60 -4.39
N ALA A 33 3.13 3.68 -4.56
CA ALA A 33 3.47 3.23 -5.91
C ALA A 33 2.18 2.68 -6.54
N GLY A 34 1.85 3.15 -7.75
CA GLY A 34 0.65 2.67 -8.45
C GLY A 34 0.69 1.16 -8.59
N GLU A 35 -0.42 0.49 -8.26
CA GLU A 35 -0.59 -0.91 -8.60
C GLU A 35 -0.66 -1.02 -10.12
N ILE A 36 0.26 -1.78 -10.69
CA ILE A 36 0.34 -2.01 -12.14
C ILE A 36 -0.12 -3.42 -12.47
N GLY A 37 -0.72 -3.58 -13.64
CA GLY A 37 -1.05 -4.90 -14.17
C GLY A 37 0.18 -5.67 -14.64
N THR A 38 0.02 -6.96 -14.90
CA THR A 38 1.09 -7.84 -15.39
C THR A 38 1.70 -7.38 -16.72
N LEU A 39 0.88 -6.88 -17.64
CA LEU A 39 1.33 -6.35 -18.93
C LEU A 39 2.25 -5.13 -18.75
N GLU A 40 1.84 -4.18 -17.90
CA GLU A 40 2.62 -2.98 -17.63
C GLU A 40 3.91 -3.31 -16.89
N ALA A 41 3.85 -4.19 -15.90
CA ALA A 41 5.04 -4.71 -15.21
C ALA A 41 6.03 -5.33 -16.19
N THR A 42 5.56 -6.14 -17.14
CA THR A 42 6.40 -6.77 -18.17
C THR A 42 7.08 -5.72 -19.05
N ARG A 43 6.34 -4.67 -19.48
CA ARG A 43 6.89 -3.57 -20.28
C ARG A 43 7.96 -2.77 -19.51
N LEU A 44 7.73 -2.51 -18.22
CA LEU A 44 8.70 -1.83 -17.35
C LEU A 44 9.95 -2.67 -17.14
N ILE A 45 9.81 -3.97 -16.86
CA ILE A 45 10.94 -4.90 -16.72
C ILE A 45 11.78 -4.93 -17.99
N ASN A 46 11.13 -5.02 -19.17
CA ASN A 46 11.81 -4.97 -20.46
C ASN A 46 12.46 -3.62 -20.75
N SER A 47 12.06 -2.57 -20.04
CA SER A 47 12.64 -1.22 -20.11
C SER A 47 13.68 -0.96 -19.01
N ASN A 48 14.23 -2.03 -18.42
CA ASN A 48 15.23 -2.01 -17.33
C ASN A 48 14.72 -1.40 -16.01
N ALA A 49 13.45 -1.60 -15.65
CA ALA A 49 12.97 -1.25 -14.32
C ALA A 49 13.67 -2.07 -13.23
N LEU A 50 13.91 -1.43 -12.08
CA LEU A 50 14.35 -2.13 -10.87
C LEU A 50 13.18 -2.91 -10.28
N VAL A 51 13.31 -4.24 -10.23
CA VAL A 51 12.38 -5.10 -9.51
C VAL A 51 12.94 -5.33 -8.11
N LEU A 52 12.22 -4.87 -7.09
CA LEU A 52 12.53 -5.14 -5.69
C LEU A 52 11.60 -6.23 -5.17
N ASP A 53 12.15 -7.40 -4.87
CA ASP A 53 11.42 -8.50 -4.24
C ASP A 53 11.54 -8.38 -2.72
N VAL A 54 10.40 -8.17 -2.06
CA VAL A 54 10.31 -7.95 -0.60
C VAL A 54 9.86 -9.18 0.18
N ARG A 55 9.71 -10.33 -0.51
CA ARG A 55 9.31 -11.61 0.09
C ARG A 55 10.40 -12.19 0.99
N ASP A 56 10.10 -13.26 1.72
CA ASP A 56 11.09 -13.95 2.54
C ASP A 56 12.16 -14.66 1.70
N ALA A 57 13.33 -14.90 2.29
CA ALA A 57 14.47 -15.53 1.60
C ALA A 57 14.15 -16.94 1.08
N ASN A 58 13.34 -17.70 1.81
CA ASN A 58 12.92 -19.03 1.38
C ASN A 58 12.08 -18.95 0.10
N GLU A 59 11.10 -18.05 0.05
CA GLU A 59 10.26 -17.87 -1.14
C GLU A 59 11.08 -17.40 -2.35
N PHE A 60 12.00 -16.45 -2.14
CA PHE A 60 12.89 -15.97 -3.18
C PHE A 60 13.78 -17.09 -3.74
N SER A 61 14.27 -17.99 -2.87
CA SER A 61 15.11 -19.13 -3.28
C SER A 61 14.38 -20.18 -4.11
N THR A 62 13.07 -20.35 -3.88
CA THR A 62 12.25 -21.31 -4.66
C THR A 62 11.95 -20.83 -6.08
N GLY A 63 12.06 -19.52 -6.32
CA GLY A 63 11.82 -18.92 -7.62
C GLY A 63 11.58 -17.41 -7.52
N HIS A 64 12.23 -16.65 -8.39
CA HIS A 64 12.11 -15.20 -8.43
C HIS A 64 12.27 -14.66 -9.86
N LEU A 65 11.88 -13.40 -10.04
CA LEU A 65 12.02 -12.71 -11.32
C LEU A 65 13.50 -12.46 -11.64
N LEU A 66 13.86 -12.60 -12.92
CA LEU A 66 15.22 -12.36 -13.38
C LEU A 66 15.66 -10.92 -13.04
N ASN A 67 16.89 -10.78 -12.53
CA ASN A 67 17.48 -9.49 -12.11
C ASN A 67 16.77 -8.77 -10.96
N ALA A 68 15.83 -9.43 -10.27
CA ALA A 68 15.23 -8.85 -9.08
C ALA A 68 16.25 -8.70 -7.95
N ARG A 69 16.23 -7.54 -7.29
CA ARG A 69 16.97 -7.31 -6.06
C ARG A 69 16.11 -7.81 -4.90
N HIS A 70 16.65 -8.73 -4.10
CA HIS A 70 15.97 -9.24 -2.92
C HIS A 70 16.33 -8.41 -1.69
N ILE A 71 15.32 -7.82 -1.04
CA ILE A 71 15.44 -7.18 0.27
C ILE A 71 14.17 -7.52 1.05
N PRO A 72 14.20 -8.48 1.99
CA PRO A 72 13.03 -8.82 2.79
C PRO A 72 12.42 -7.57 3.43
N TYR A 73 11.09 -7.53 3.50
CA TYR A 73 10.37 -6.37 4.04
C TYR A 73 10.86 -5.97 5.44
N ALA A 74 11.16 -6.94 6.30
CA ALA A 74 11.69 -6.73 7.65
C ALA A 74 13.05 -6.01 7.69
N GLU A 75 13.81 -6.06 6.59
CA GLU A 75 15.14 -5.45 6.46
C GLU A 75 15.12 -4.16 5.63
N LEU A 76 14.00 -3.83 4.98
CA LEU A 76 13.90 -2.72 4.04
C LEU A 76 14.25 -1.37 4.69
N ASN A 77 13.86 -1.17 5.95
CA ASN A 77 14.16 0.05 6.71
C ASN A 77 15.65 0.21 7.09
N LYS A 78 16.50 -0.79 6.83
CA LYS A 78 17.94 -0.77 7.14
C LYS A 78 18.79 -0.39 5.93
N ARG A 79 18.18 -0.01 4.81
CA ARG A 79 18.82 0.27 3.51
C ARG A 79 18.48 1.67 3.04
#